data_AF-A0A8H6Z808-F1
#
_entry.id   AF-A0A8H6Z808-F1
#
_cell.length_a   1.000
_cell.length_b   1.000
_cell.length_c   1.000
_cell.angle_alpha   90.00
_cell.angle_beta   90.00
_cell.angle_gamma   90.00
#
_symmetry.space_group_name_H-M   'P 1'
#
loop_
_entity.id
_entity.type
_entity.pdbx_description
1 polymer ?
#
loop_
_entity_poly.entity_id
_entity_poly.type
_entity_poly.pdbx_seq_one_letter_code
_entity_poly.pdbx_strand_id
1 'polypeptide(L)'
;MVYYYQSLDRASDKSGLHSSRRLQVLCTLLAILSLLLLLVIVHRSGESPTHEPYIYSPAEDFVSHKLVKFTRGLAGDVPIYERRRSPAVDAAWEALYSVAQIKMPRSEAVKMPNRTRPLDPHPGYYTFSLDVFHQLHCLNSTQAKTIPKRLPTIFGIVLAVLDKH
;
A
#
# COMPACT_ATOMS: atom_id res chain seq x y z
N MET A 1 1.78 35.51 64.05
CA MET A 1 2.26 35.24 62.67
C MET A 1 2.59 33.76 62.41
N VAL A 2 2.90 32.94 63.42
CA VAL A 2 3.31 31.52 63.25
C VAL A 2 2.16 30.59 62.82
N TYR A 3 0.93 30.83 63.29
CA TYR A 3 -0.23 29.98 62.96
C TYR A 3 -0.67 30.04 61.49
N TYR A 4 -0.33 31.11 60.77
CA TYR A 4 -0.74 31.29 59.37
C TYR A 4 0.15 30.50 58.39
N TYR A 5 1.43 30.32 58.71
CA TYR A 5 2.33 29.49 57.90
C TYR A 5 1.99 28.00 58.02
N GLN A 6 1.67 27.55 59.23
CA GLN A 6 1.37 26.15 59.51
C GLN A 6 0.06 25.65 58.84
N SER A 7 -0.89 26.55 58.58
CA SER A 7 -2.15 26.22 57.88
C SER A 7 -1.95 26.14 56.36
N LEU A 8 -1.06 26.97 55.79
CA LEU A 8 -0.72 26.94 54.36
C LEU A 8 0.07 25.69 53.99
N ASP A 9 1.04 25.27 54.81
CA ASP A 9 1.79 24.02 54.58
C ASP A 9 0.87 22.79 54.63
N ARG A 10 -0.07 22.78 55.58
CA ARG A 10 -1.08 21.71 55.69
C ARG A 10 -2.07 21.69 54.53
N ALA A 11 -2.38 22.84 53.92
CA ALA A 11 -3.22 22.92 52.74
C ALA A 11 -2.47 22.50 51.47
N SER A 12 -1.18 22.87 51.36
CA SER A 12 -0.28 22.47 50.28
C SER A 12 -0.07 20.95 50.26
N ASP A 13 0.25 20.35 51.40
CA ASP A 13 0.44 18.90 51.57
C ASP A 13 -0.81 18.09 51.18
N LYS A 14 -1.99 18.54 51.62
CA LYS A 14 -3.27 17.92 51.22
C LYS A 14 -3.53 17.99 49.73
N SER A 15 -3.20 19.11 49.08
CA SER A 15 -3.41 19.27 47.63
C SER A 15 -2.46 18.40 46.79
N GLY A 16 -1.20 18.27 47.21
CA GLY A 16 -0.22 17.35 46.60
C GLY A 16 -0.59 15.88 46.76
N LEU A 17 -1.08 15.49 47.94
CA LEU A 17 -1.55 14.14 48.21
C LEU A 17 -2.79 13.77 47.39
N HIS A 18 -3.76 14.68 47.25
CA HIS A 18 -4.93 14.48 46.39
C HIS A 18 -4.57 14.40 44.89
N SER A 19 -3.60 15.19 44.43
CA SER A 19 -3.08 15.13 43.05
C SER A 19 -2.36 13.81 42.75
N SER A 20 -1.51 13.35 43.69
CA SER A 20 -0.81 12.07 43.60
C SER A 20 -1.78 10.87 43.56
N ARG A 21 -2.82 10.88 44.40
CA ARG A 21 -3.86 9.83 44.39
C ARG A 21 -4.66 9.81 43.10
N ARG A 22 -4.99 10.98 42.53
CA ARG A 22 -5.68 11.07 41.23
C ARG A 22 -4.82 10.54 40.08
N LEU A 23 -3.53 10.88 40.08
CA LEU A 23 -2.57 10.39 39.09
C LEU A 23 -2.39 8.86 39.20
N GLN A 24 -2.28 8.34 40.43
CA GLN A 24 -2.21 6.89 40.68
C GLN A 24 -3.47 6.17 40.18
N VAL A 25 -4.66 6.72 40.43
CA VAL A 25 -5.92 6.17 39.91
C VAL A 25 -5.94 6.20 38.38
N LEU A 26 -5.50 7.28 37.74
CA LEU A 26 -5.43 7.37 36.28
C LEU A 26 -4.44 6.35 35.68
N CYS A 27 -3.24 6.24 36.26
CA CYS A 27 -2.23 5.27 35.81
C CYS A 27 -2.71 3.82 35.95
N THR A 28 -3.38 3.50 37.06
CA THR A 28 -3.94 2.16 37.28
C THR A 28 -5.06 1.85 36.30
N LEU A 29 -5.95 2.80 36.00
CA LEU A 29 -6.99 2.63 34.98
C LEU A 29 -6.41 2.43 33.57
N LEU A 30 -5.38 3.20 33.19
CA LEU A 30 -4.70 3.03 31.90
C LEU A 30 -3.97 1.69 31.79
N ALA A 31 -3.36 1.22 32.87
CA ALA A 31 -2.71 -0.09 32.91
C ALA A 31 -3.73 -1.23 32.76
N ILE A 32 -4.88 -1.14 33.44
CA ILE A 32 -5.98 -2.10 33.31
C ILE A 32 -6.54 -2.08 31.89
N LEU A 33 -6.80 -0.91 31.31
CA LEU A 33 -7.28 -0.78 29.94
C LEU A 33 -6.32 -1.39 28.92
N SER A 34 -5.01 -1.14 29.08
CA SER A 34 -3.96 -1.70 28.22
C SER A 34 -3.90 -3.22 28.35
N LEU A 35 -4.01 -3.76 29.58
CA LEU A 35 -4.05 -5.19 29.81
C LEU A 35 -5.30 -5.84 29.18
N LEU A 36 -6.47 -5.22 29.32
CA LEU A 36 -7.70 -5.69 28.69
C LEU A 36 -7.61 -5.68 27.16
N LEU A 37 -7.03 -4.63 26.57
CA LEU A 37 -6.79 -4.55 25.13
C LEU A 37 -5.84 -5.66 24.66
N LEU A 38 -4.75 -5.90 25.39
CA LEU A 38 -3.81 -7.00 25.08
C LEU A 38 -4.50 -8.37 25.18
N LEU A 39 -5.32 -8.60 26.21
CA LEU A 39 -6.08 -9.84 26.36
C LEU A 39 -7.08 -10.04 25.21
N VAL A 40 -7.76 -8.98 24.77
CA VAL A 40 -8.64 -9.03 23.59
C VAL A 40 -7.83 -9.36 22.33
N ILE A 41 -6.70 -8.71 22.11
CA ILE A 41 -5.83 -8.99 20.95
C ILE A 41 -5.38 -10.45 20.97
N VAL A 42 -4.88 -10.96 22.09
CA VAL A 42 -4.43 -12.35 22.22
C VAL A 42 -5.59 -13.34 22.01
N HIS A 43 -6.76 -13.05 22.58
CA HIS A 43 -7.94 -13.88 22.41
C HIS A 43 -8.41 -13.93 20.95
N ARG A 44 -8.36 -12.79 20.25
CA ARG A 44 -8.67 -12.69 18.82
C ARG A 44 -7.58 -13.26 17.92
N SER A 45 -6.33 -13.29 18.38
CA SER A 45 -5.19 -13.83 17.64
C SER A 45 -5.24 -15.35 17.50
N GLY A 46 -6.01 -16.03 18.36
CA GLY A 46 -6.28 -17.47 18.25
C GLY A 46 -7.30 -17.83 17.17
N GLU A 47 -8.12 -16.87 16.72
CA GLU A 47 -9.01 -17.01 15.58
C GLU A 47 -8.26 -16.61 14.31
N SER A 48 -7.34 -17.47 13.84
CA SER A 48 -7.02 -17.42 12.40
C SER A 48 -8.34 -17.62 11.66
N PRO A 49 -8.70 -16.78 10.68
CA PRO A 49 -9.76 -17.10 9.74
C PRO A 49 -9.42 -18.46 9.14
N THR A 50 -10.08 -19.51 9.63
CA THR A 50 -9.90 -20.86 9.12
C THR A 50 -10.58 -20.84 7.77
N HIS A 51 -9.75 -20.75 6.73
CA HIS A 51 -10.11 -20.53 5.33
C HIS A 51 -10.58 -19.10 5.00
N GLU A 52 -9.69 -18.32 4.38
CA GLU A 52 -10.17 -17.36 3.39
C GLU A 52 -11.02 -18.12 2.36
N PRO A 53 -12.21 -17.62 1.99
CA PRO A 53 -13.02 -18.27 0.97
C PRO A 53 -12.20 -18.36 -0.31
N TYR A 54 -11.90 -19.59 -0.74
CA TYR A 54 -11.17 -19.84 -1.97
C TYR A 54 -11.95 -19.26 -3.15
N ILE A 55 -11.37 -18.26 -3.81
CA ILE A 55 -11.91 -17.67 -5.04
C ILE A 55 -11.21 -18.36 -6.21
N TYR A 56 -11.98 -19.07 -7.02
CA TYR A 56 -11.47 -19.69 -8.24
C TYR A 56 -10.88 -18.63 -9.19
N SER A 57 -9.66 -18.90 -9.66
CA SER A 57 -8.96 -18.10 -10.67
C SER A 57 -8.57 -19.00 -11.86
N PRO A 58 -8.91 -18.64 -13.11
CA PRO A 58 -8.46 -19.37 -14.30
C PRO A 58 -6.94 -19.38 -14.48
N ALA A 59 -6.21 -18.50 -13.78
CA ALA A 59 -4.77 -18.39 -13.86
C ALA A 59 -4.02 -19.15 -12.76
N GLU A 60 -4.73 -19.80 -11.82
CA GLU A 60 -4.15 -20.45 -10.64
C GLU A 60 -3.01 -21.41 -11.01
N ASP A 61 -3.28 -22.34 -11.94
CA ASP A 61 -2.32 -23.36 -12.39
C ASP A 61 -1.15 -22.78 -13.20
N PHE A 62 -1.22 -21.51 -13.59
CA PHE A 62 -0.20 -20.81 -14.36
C PHE A 62 0.71 -19.91 -13.51
N VAL A 63 0.44 -19.77 -12.21
CA VAL A 63 1.28 -18.98 -11.30
C VAL A 63 2.53 -19.77 -10.93
N SER A 64 3.70 -19.19 -11.19
CA SER A 64 4.99 -19.73 -10.77
C SER A 64 5.76 -18.72 -9.94
N HIS A 65 6.12 -19.12 -8.72
CA HIS A 65 6.96 -18.30 -7.85
C HIS A 65 8.43 -18.46 -8.23
N LYS A 66 9.14 -17.32 -8.31
CA LYS A 66 10.58 -17.28 -8.54
C LYS A 66 11.25 -16.57 -7.39
N LEU A 67 12.38 -17.09 -6.96
CA LEU A 67 13.24 -16.37 -6.02
C LEU A 67 13.86 -15.18 -6.76
N VAL A 68 13.56 -13.97 -6.30
CA VAL A 68 14.09 -12.73 -6.86
C VAL A 68 14.78 -11.96 -5.73
N LYS A 69 15.97 -11.45 -6.00
CA LYS A 69 16.64 -10.52 -5.09
C LYS A 69 16.16 -9.11 -5.41
N PHE A 70 15.45 -8.49 -4.47
CA PHE A 70 15.05 -7.10 -4.59
C PHE A 70 16.25 -6.17 -4.38
N THR A 71 16.35 -5.15 -5.22
CA THR A 71 17.34 -4.08 -5.13
C THR A 71 16.79 -2.96 -4.26
N ARG A 72 17.67 -2.21 -3.60
CA ARG A 72 17.25 -1.13 -2.69
C ARG A 72 16.94 0.19 -3.39
N GLY A 73 17.21 0.30 -4.69
CA GLY A 73 17.04 1.56 -5.43
C GLY A 73 18.06 2.64 -5.05
N LEU A 74 19.24 2.25 -4.53
CA LEU A 74 20.29 3.17 -4.05
C LEU A 74 21.60 2.99 -4.81
N ALA A 75 22.41 4.07 -4.86
CA ALA A 75 23.81 4.06 -5.31
C ALA A 75 24.09 3.36 -6.67
N GLY A 76 23.18 3.50 -7.64
CA GLY A 76 23.34 2.98 -9.00
C GLY A 76 22.61 1.65 -9.29
N ASP A 77 22.10 0.98 -8.26
CA ASP A 77 21.27 -0.23 -8.39
C ASP A 77 19.78 0.12 -8.41
N VAL A 78 19.39 0.98 -9.36
CA VAL A 78 18.01 1.43 -9.55
C VAL A 78 17.37 0.60 -10.66
N PRO A 79 16.31 -0.20 -10.37
CA PRO A 79 15.53 -0.93 -11.36
C PRO A 79 15.00 -0.03 -12.47
N ILE A 80 14.84 -0.58 -13.68
CA ILE A 80 14.36 0.19 -14.84
C ILE A 80 13.04 0.93 -14.55
N TYR A 81 12.13 0.32 -13.80
CA TYR A 81 10.82 0.87 -13.47
C TYR A 81 10.86 2.04 -12.47
N GLU A 82 11.97 2.16 -11.72
CA GLU A 82 12.20 3.21 -10.72
C GLU A 82 13.09 4.34 -11.28
N ARG A 83 13.62 4.19 -12.49
CA ARG A 83 14.46 5.20 -13.12
C ARG A 83 13.63 6.38 -13.61
N ARG A 84 14.30 7.52 -13.79
CA ARG A 84 13.73 8.70 -14.44
C ARG A 84 13.15 8.32 -15.81
N ARG A 85 11.95 8.81 -16.12
CA ARG A 85 11.27 8.53 -17.39
C ARG A 85 12.19 8.77 -18.57
N SER A 86 12.21 7.78 -19.46
CA SER A 86 12.90 7.78 -20.74
C SER A 86 12.15 6.80 -21.66
N PRO A 87 12.38 6.83 -22.98
CA PRO A 87 11.75 5.88 -23.89
C PRO A 87 11.96 4.41 -23.49
N ALA A 88 13.11 4.09 -22.89
CA ALA A 88 13.39 2.75 -22.39
C ALA A 88 12.56 2.38 -21.15
N VAL A 89 12.32 3.33 -20.25
CA VAL A 89 11.45 3.14 -19.07
C VAL A 89 10.00 2.98 -19.50
N ASP A 90 9.53 3.82 -20.43
CA ASP A 90 8.16 3.74 -20.96
C ASP A 90 7.94 2.38 -21.65
N ALA A 91 8.88 1.93 -22.50
CA ALA A 91 8.81 0.63 -23.15
C ALA A 91 8.82 -0.53 -22.14
N ALA A 92 9.61 -0.44 -21.07
CA ALA A 92 9.62 -1.44 -20.02
C ALA A 92 8.26 -1.52 -19.30
N TRP A 93 7.65 -0.38 -18.96
CA TRP A 93 6.33 -0.35 -18.34
C TRP A 93 5.24 -0.92 -19.26
N GLU A 94 5.19 -0.52 -20.53
CA GLU A 94 4.21 -1.06 -21.50
C GLU A 94 4.34 -2.57 -21.68
N ALA A 95 5.57 -3.10 -21.63
CA ALA A 95 5.81 -4.54 -21.77
C ALA A 95 5.13 -5.37 -20.66
N LEU A 96 4.98 -4.83 -19.44
CA LEU A 96 4.42 -5.55 -18.28
C LEU A 96 2.94 -5.93 -18.43
N TYR A 97 2.16 -5.15 -19.19
CA TYR A 97 0.71 -5.34 -19.32
C TYR A 97 0.25 -5.44 -20.77
N SER A 98 1.16 -5.68 -21.70
CA SER A 98 0.87 -5.84 -23.14
C SER A 98 -0.13 -6.97 -23.46
N VAL A 99 -0.32 -7.94 -22.54
CA VAL A 99 -1.25 -9.08 -22.68
C VAL A 99 -2.50 -8.88 -21.80
N ALA A 100 -3.14 -7.72 -21.92
CA ALA A 100 -4.25 -7.33 -21.03
C ALA A 100 -5.56 -8.10 -21.28
N GLN A 101 -5.74 -8.81 -22.39
CA GLN A 101 -6.97 -9.55 -22.70
C GLN A 101 -6.65 -10.99 -23.07
N ILE A 102 -7.22 -11.91 -22.29
CA ILE A 102 -6.99 -13.36 -22.40
C ILE A 102 -8.29 -14.00 -22.89
N LYS A 103 -8.14 -14.92 -23.85
CA LYS A 103 -9.23 -15.75 -24.36
C LYS A 103 -9.45 -16.95 -23.45
N MET A 104 -10.68 -17.15 -22.99
CA MET A 104 -11.04 -18.22 -22.05
C MET A 104 -12.24 -19.02 -22.58
N PRO A 105 -12.22 -20.37 -22.50
CA PRO A 105 -13.38 -21.17 -22.89
C PRO A 105 -14.53 -21.00 -21.90
N ARG A 106 -15.77 -21.20 -22.38
CA ARG A 106 -16.98 -21.12 -21.55
C ARG A 106 -16.91 -21.99 -20.28
N SER A 107 -16.26 -23.15 -20.36
CA SER A 107 -16.11 -24.07 -19.22
C SER A 107 -15.38 -23.46 -18.02
N GLU A 108 -14.43 -22.56 -18.26
CA GLU A 108 -13.74 -21.83 -17.19
C GLU A 108 -14.52 -20.56 -16.82
N ALA A 109 -15.11 -19.88 -17.80
CA ALA A 109 -15.88 -18.65 -17.57
C ALA A 109 -17.05 -18.82 -16.60
N VAL A 110 -17.73 -19.98 -16.63
CA VAL A 110 -18.87 -20.27 -15.75
C VAL A 110 -18.48 -20.50 -14.29
N LYS A 111 -17.20 -20.76 -14.01
CA LYS A 111 -16.67 -20.96 -12.65
C LYS A 111 -16.36 -19.62 -11.96
N MET A 112 -16.26 -18.53 -12.71
CA MET A 112 -15.97 -17.21 -12.16
C MET A 112 -17.14 -16.68 -11.30
N PRO A 113 -16.85 -15.93 -10.22
CA PRO A 113 -17.89 -15.34 -9.38
C PRO A 113 -18.73 -14.29 -10.12
N ASN A 114 -18.11 -13.58 -11.08
CA ASN A 114 -18.77 -12.58 -11.91
C ASN A 114 -18.78 -13.01 -13.37
N ARG A 115 -19.90 -12.77 -14.04
CA ARG A 115 -20.03 -13.05 -15.48
C ARG A 115 -19.13 -12.13 -16.28
N THR A 116 -18.40 -12.72 -17.21
CA THR A 116 -17.62 -11.97 -18.20
C THR A 116 -18.31 -11.94 -19.57
N ARG A 117 -17.81 -11.13 -20.49
CA ARG A 117 -18.37 -10.89 -21.82
C ARG A 117 -17.92 -11.97 -22.82
N PRO A 118 -18.83 -12.47 -23.68
CA PRO A 118 -18.44 -13.30 -24.82
C PRO A 118 -17.41 -12.59 -25.71
N LEU A 119 -16.51 -13.36 -26.30
CA LEU A 119 -15.49 -12.84 -27.21
C LEU A 119 -16.01 -12.95 -28.65
N ASP A 120 -16.43 -11.84 -29.24
CA ASP A 120 -16.78 -11.79 -30.66
C ASP A 120 -15.53 -11.70 -31.54
N PRO A 121 -15.47 -12.39 -32.71
CA PRO A 121 -16.47 -13.27 -33.31
C PRO A 121 -16.23 -14.77 -32.99
N HIS A 122 -15.77 -15.13 -31.78
CA HIS A 122 -15.36 -16.48 -31.40
C HIS A 122 -16.39 -17.13 -30.44
N PRO A 123 -17.43 -17.82 -30.96
CA PRO A 123 -18.46 -18.41 -30.12
C PRO A 123 -17.87 -19.45 -29.15
N GLY A 124 -18.42 -19.51 -27.94
CA GLY A 124 -17.93 -20.41 -26.89
C GLY A 124 -16.69 -19.92 -26.14
N TYR A 125 -16.12 -18.77 -26.54
CA TYR A 125 -15.06 -18.10 -25.81
C TYR A 125 -15.54 -16.80 -25.18
N TYR A 126 -14.88 -16.45 -24.10
CA TYR A 126 -15.10 -15.25 -23.31
C TYR A 126 -13.77 -14.51 -23.14
N THR A 127 -13.84 -13.19 -22.97
CA THR A 127 -12.66 -12.40 -22.65
C THR A 127 -12.51 -12.28 -21.15
N PHE A 128 -11.29 -12.23 -20.62
CA PHE A 128 -11.03 -11.79 -19.25
C PHE A 128 -9.65 -11.14 -19.14
N SER A 129 -9.36 -10.52 -18.00
CA SER A 129 -8.07 -9.93 -17.69
C SER A 129 -7.69 -10.25 -16.25
N LEU A 130 -6.40 -10.29 -15.97
CA LEU A 130 -5.90 -10.33 -14.59
C LEU A 130 -5.89 -8.91 -14.03
N ASP A 131 -6.41 -8.75 -12.82
CA ASP A 131 -6.55 -7.44 -12.18
C ASP A 131 -5.20 -6.70 -12.07
N VAL A 132 -4.11 -7.43 -11.85
CA VAL A 132 -2.74 -6.88 -11.83
C VAL A 132 -2.39 -6.10 -13.11
N PHE A 133 -2.88 -6.52 -14.29
CA PHE A 133 -2.64 -5.78 -15.53
C PHE A 133 -3.43 -4.48 -15.61
N HIS A 134 -4.65 -4.44 -15.08
CA HIS A 134 -5.42 -3.20 -14.95
C HIS A 134 -4.72 -2.23 -13.99
N GLN A 135 -4.29 -2.73 -12.83
CA GLN A 135 -3.57 -1.93 -11.83
C GLN A 135 -2.29 -1.32 -12.42
N LEU A 136 -1.49 -2.12 -13.14
CA LEU A 136 -0.26 -1.66 -13.78
C LEU A 136 -0.52 -0.64 -14.91
N HIS A 137 -1.54 -0.88 -15.75
CA HIS A 137 -1.94 0.06 -16.81
C HIS A 137 -2.33 1.43 -16.24
N CYS A 138 -3.16 1.43 -15.19
CA CYS A 138 -3.57 2.66 -14.51
C CYS A 138 -2.38 3.35 -13.84
N LEU A 139 -1.51 2.60 -13.18
CA LEU A 139 -0.31 3.15 -12.56
C LEU A 139 0.61 3.82 -13.58
N ASN A 140 0.92 3.15 -14.70
CA ASN A 140 1.75 3.76 -15.74
C ASN A 140 1.06 4.99 -16.37
N SER A 141 -0.25 4.89 -16.63
CA SER A 141 -1.05 5.98 -17.22
C SER A 141 -1.12 7.21 -16.31
N THR A 142 -1.21 7.04 -14.99
CA THR A 142 -1.17 8.16 -14.05
C THR A 142 0.20 8.82 -14.04
N GLN A 143 1.28 8.05 -13.92
CA GLN A 143 2.65 8.58 -13.99
C GLN A 143 2.92 9.32 -15.31
N ALA A 144 2.31 8.88 -16.42
CA ALA A 144 2.50 9.50 -17.74
C ALA A 144 1.82 10.87 -17.84
N LYS A 145 0.78 11.10 -17.03
CA LYS A 145 0.06 12.37 -16.94
C LYS A 145 0.74 13.35 -15.99
N THR A 146 1.33 12.88 -14.88
CA THR A 146 1.96 13.73 -13.86
C THR A 146 3.37 14.21 -14.22
N ILE A 147 4.10 13.47 -15.05
CA ILE A 147 5.46 13.85 -15.46
C ILE A 147 5.37 14.61 -16.80
N PRO A 148 5.77 15.90 -16.87
CA PRO A 148 5.73 16.63 -18.13
C PRO A 148 6.51 15.88 -19.20
N LYS A 149 5.90 15.67 -20.38
CA LYS A 149 6.58 15.16 -21.57
C LYS A 149 7.78 16.06 -21.85
N ARG A 150 8.96 15.65 -21.41
CA ARG A 150 10.22 16.41 -21.45
C ARG A 150 10.16 17.72 -20.66
N LEU A 151 10.47 17.65 -19.37
CA LEU A 151 11.24 18.76 -18.80
C LEU A 151 12.61 18.73 -19.48
N PRO A 152 12.99 19.74 -20.30
CA PRO A 152 14.39 19.87 -20.67
C PRO A 152 15.18 19.94 -19.37
N THR A 153 16.26 19.17 -19.29
CA THR A 153 17.25 19.37 -18.24
C THR A 153 17.64 20.86 -18.24
N ILE A 154 17.99 21.42 -17.09
CA ILE A 154 18.51 22.81 -17.01
C ILE A 154 19.62 23.02 -18.06
N PHE A 155 20.42 21.97 -18.31
CA PHE A 155 21.43 21.91 -19.37
C PHE A 155 20.87 22.07 -20.80
N GLY A 156 19.70 21.49 -21.11
CA GLY A 156 19.05 21.63 -22.42
C GLY A 156 18.43 23.02 -22.65
N ILE A 157 18.02 23.71 -21.58
CA ILE A 157 17.60 25.12 -21.66
C ILE A 157 18.82 26.01 -21.90
N VAL A 158 19.92 25.78 -21.18
CA VAL A 158 21.16 26.56 -21.35
C VAL A 158 21.74 26.38 -22.75
N LEU A 159 21.77 25.16 -23.30
CA LEU A 159 22.23 24.92 -24.67
C LEU A 159 21.31 25.58 -25.72
N ALA A 160 19.99 25.54 -25.53
CA ALA A 160 19.05 26.19 -26.45
C ALA A 160 19.09 27.73 -26.40
N VAL A 161 19.56 28.31 -25.29
CA VAL A 161 19.78 29.75 -25.14
C VAL A 161 21.15 30.17 -25.70
N LEU A 162 22.17 29.32 -25.60
CA LEU A 162 23.50 29.58 -26.15
C LEU A 162 23.59 29.40 -27.67
N ASP A 163 22.71 28.61 -28.29
CA ASP A 163 22.64 28.42 -29.75
C ASP A 163 21.91 29.59 -30.48
N LYS A 164 21.46 30.61 -29.74
CA LYS A 164 20.80 31.82 -30.27
C LYS A 164 21.69 33.07 -30.26
N HIS A 165 22.98 32.93 -30.01
CA HIS A 165 23.98 34.00 -30.09
C HIS A 165 25.22 33.51 -30.83
#